data_AF-A0A9E1L8C9-F1
#
_entry.id   AF-A0A9E1L8C9-F1
#
_cell.length_a   1.000
_cell.length_b   1.000
_cell.length_c   1.000
_cell.angle_alpha   90.00
_cell.angle_beta   90.00
_cell.angle_gamma   90.00
#
_symmetry.space_group_name_H-M   'P 1'
#
loop_
_entity.id
_entity.type
_entity.pdbx_description
1 polymer ?
#
loop_
_entity_poly.entity_id
_entity_poly.type
_entity_poly.pdbx_seq_one_letter_code
_entity_poly.pdbx_strand_id
1 'polypeptide(L)'
;MSMRVPTADVSVVDLTVRTKNATSYEDICGAMKAAAGDSMSGVLGYTEEPLVSADFVGDPRSSIFDANAGIGLSDTFFKVVSWYDNEAGYSNRCVDMMKMMAENE
;
A
#
# COMPACT_ATOMS: atom_id res chain seq x y z
N MET A 1 -15.34 6.14 2.09
CA MET A 1 -15.74 6.25 3.51
C MET A 1 -14.55 5.87 4.37
N SER A 2 -14.55 6.20 5.66
CA SER A 2 -13.55 5.70 6.62
C SER A 2 -14.25 5.32 7.93
N MET A 3 -13.63 4.43 8.69
CA MET A 3 -14.05 4.05 10.03
C MET A 3 -12.89 4.23 10.99
N ARG A 4 -13.17 4.73 12.19
CA ARG A 4 -12.18 4.77 13.27
C ARG A 4 -12.31 3.54 14.15
N VAL A 5 -11.18 2.93 14.45
CA VAL A 5 -11.03 1.80 15.37
C VAL A 5 -10.09 2.23 16.50
N PRO A 6 -10.12 1.57 17.67
CA PRO A 6 -9.29 1.95 18.82
C PRO A 6 -7.83 1.48 18.67
N THR A 7 -7.16 1.89 17.59
CA THR A 7 -5.71 1.74 17.39
C THR A 7 -5.05 3.10 17.51
N ALA A 8 -3.85 3.16 18.12
CA ALA A 8 -3.16 4.43 18.35
C ALA A 8 -2.58 5.02 17.05
N ASP A 9 -2.08 4.13 16.19
CA ASP A 9 -1.42 4.48 14.94
C ASP A 9 -1.54 3.30 13.96
N VAL A 10 -1.05 3.52 12.73
CA VAL A 10 -1.17 2.65 11.56
C VAL A 10 -2.62 2.49 11.12
N SER A 11 -2.81 2.72 9.83
CA SER A 11 -4.09 2.62 9.15
C SER A 11 -4.02 1.57 8.04
N VAL A 12 -5.19 1.16 7.57
CA VAL A 12 -5.33 0.20 6.48
C VAL A 12 -6.33 0.72 5.45
N VAL A 13 -5.99 0.55 4.17
CA VAL A 13 -6.89 0.76 3.04
C VAL A 13 -7.42 -0.60 2.58
N ASP A 14 -8.74 -0.73 2.55
CA ASP A 14 -9.47 -1.80 1.86
C ASP A 14 -10.02 -1.23 0.55
N LEU A 15 -9.41 -1.63 -0.57
CA LEU A 15 -9.82 -1.21 -1.91
C LEU A 15 -10.54 -2.35 -2.61
N THR A 16 -11.84 -2.18 -2.81
CA THR A 16 -12.64 -3.05 -3.68
C THR A 16 -12.77 -2.43 -5.06
N VAL A 17 -12.33 -3.13 -6.10
CA VAL A 17 -12.21 -2.58 -7.46
C VAL A 17 -12.70 -3.57 -8.52
N ARG A 18 -13.30 -3.03 -9.59
CA ARG A 18 -13.61 -3.76 -10.82
C ARG A 18 -12.66 -3.34 -11.93
N THR A 19 -11.89 -4.27 -12.48
CA THR A 19 -10.97 -4.01 -13.60
C THR A 19 -11.72 -4.05 -14.93
N LYS A 20 -11.24 -3.27 -15.90
CA LYS A 20 -11.78 -3.29 -17.27
C LYS A 20 -11.42 -4.57 -18.02
N ASN A 21 -10.19 -5.06 -17.80
CA ASN A 21 -9.65 -6.26 -18.41
C ASN A 21 -9.63 -7.38 -17.38
N ALA A 22 -9.89 -8.61 -17.83
CA ALA A 22 -9.78 -9.80 -17.00
C ALA A 22 -8.32 -10.04 -16.58
N THR A 23 -8.11 -10.44 -15.32
CA THR A 23 -6.81 -10.77 -14.72
C THR A 23 -6.99 -11.75 -13.55
N SER A 24 -5.90 -12.21 -12.94
CA SER A 24 -5.92 -13.02 -11.72
C SER A 24 -5.46 -12.23 -10.51
N TYR A 25 -5.76 -12.71 -9.30
CA TYR A 25 -5.26 -12.08 -8.08
C TYR A 25 -3.74 -12.23 -7.98
N GLU A 26 -3.22 -13.36 -8.45
CA GLU A 26 -1.79 -13.64 -8.57
C GLU A 26 -1.08 -12.63 -9.47
N ASP A 27 -1.67 -12.27 -10.62
CA ASP A 27 -1.13 -11.24 -11.51
C ASP A 27 -1.11 -9.86 -10.84
N ILE A 28 -2.15 -9.51 -10.07
CA ILE A 28 -2.20 -8.26 -9.30
C ILE A 28 -1.08 -8.25 -8.25
N CYS A 29 -0.93 -9.32 -7.47
CA CYS A 29 0.14 -9.45 -6.50
C CYS A 29 1.53 -9.36 -7.17
N GLY A 30 1.70 -10.02 -8.32
CA GLY A 30 2.93 -9.96 -9.11
C GLY A 30 3.26 -8.53 -9.58
N ALA A 31 2.26 -7.80 -10.08
CA ALA A 31 2.42 -6.40 -10.49
C ALA A 31 2.80 -5.49 -9.31
N MET A 32 2.16 -5.68 -8.15
CA MET A 32 2.47 -4.92 -6.94
C MET A 32 3.89 -5.21 -6.43
N LYS A 33 4.30 -6.49 -6.43
CA LYS A 33 5.65 -6.92 -6.04
C LYS A 33 6.72 -6.35 -6.96
N ALA A 34 6.46 -6.36 -8.28
CA ALA A 34 7.35 -5.78 -9.27
C ALA A 34 7.49 -4.26 -9.10
N ALA A 35 6.38 -3.54 -8.93
CA ALA A 35 6.40 -2.09 -8.70
C ALA A 35 7.15 -1.71 -7.41
N ALA A 36 6.93 -2.47 -6.32
CA ALA A 36 7.62 -2.27 -5.04
C ALA A 36 9.15 -2.47 -5.14
N GLY A 37 9.59 -3.36 -6.02
CA GLY A 37 11.02 -3.65 -6.25
C GLY A 37 11.72 -2.72 -7.24
N ASP A 38 10.97 -1.87 -7.97
CA ASP A 38 11.50 -1.07 -9.08
C ASP A 38 10.96 0.37 -9.04
N SER A 39 10.01 0.71 -9.93
CA SER A 39 9.56 2.09 -10.16
C SER A 39 8.95 2.79 -8.94
N MET A 40 8.51 2.04 -7.93
CA MET A 40 7.96 2.57 -6.68
C MET A 40 8.78 2.16 -5.45
N SER A 41 10.04 1.74 -5.64
CA SER A 41 10.92 1.36 -4.54
C SER A 41 11.05 2.49 -3.50
N GLY A 42 10.95 2.13 -2.22
CA GLY A 42 10.96 3.09 -1.10
C GLY A 42 9.64 3.83 -0.86
N VAL A 43 8.67 3.76 -1.79
CA VAL A 43 7.33 4.33 -1.64
C VAL A 43 6.28 3.24 -1.43
N LEU A 44 6.33 2.18 -2.25
CA LEU A 44 5.49 0.99 -2.16
C LEU A 44 6.29 -0.17 -1.55
N GLY A 45 5.76 -0.74 -0.47
CA GLY A 45 6.18 -2.02 0.09
C GLY A 45 5.27 -3.15 -0.38
N TYR A 46 5.75 -4.38 -0.23
CA TYR A 46 5.01 -5.60 -0.50
C TYR A 46 5.35 -6.62 0.60
N THR A 47 4.35 -7.30 1.14
CA THR A 47 4.55 -8.35 2.15
C THR A 47 3.66 -9.57 1.89
N GLU A 48 4.21 -10.73 2.19
CA GLU A 48 3.54 -12.03 2.28
C GLU A 48 3.63 -12.59 3.72
N GLU A 49 4.22 -11.82 4.64
CA GLU A 49 4.40 -12.22 6.04
C GLU A 49 3.10 -12.02 6.83
N PRO A 50 2.78 -12.88 7.81
CA PRO A 50 1.58 -12.78 8.64
C PRO A 50 1.73 -11.68 9.71
N LEU A 51 1.82 -10.42 9.25
CA LEU A 51 2.01 -9.23 10.08
C LEU A 51 0.67 -8.63 10.53
N VAL A 52 0.74 -7.76 11.53
CA VAL A 52 -0.38 -6.97 12.06
C VAL A 52 -0.05 -5.48 12.06
N SER A 53 -1.01 -4.62 12.38
CA SER A 53 -0.83 -3.16 12.29
C SER A 53 0.39 -2.63 13.04
N ALA A 54 0.71 -3.18 14.22
CA ALA A 54 1.83 -2.73 15.03
C ALA A 54 3.21 -2.96 14.38
N ASP A 55 3.32 -3.91 13.44
CA ASP A 55 4.57 -4.22 12.74
C ASP A 55 4.97 -3.13 11.74
N PHE A 56 4.04 -2.22 11.40
CA PHE A 56 4.27 -1.12 10.45
C PHE A 56 4.47 0.24 11.11
N VAL A 57 4.51 0.32 12.45
CA VAL A 57 4.75 1.59 13.16
C VAL A 57 6.14 2.13 12.82
N GLY A 58 6.20 3.39 12.41
CA GLY A 58 7.43 4.06 11.98
C GLY A 58 7.87 3.70 10.56
N ASP A 59 7.10 2.91 9.80
CA ASP A 59 7.46 2.57 8.42
C ASP A 59 7.37 3.83 7.53
N PRO A 60 8.46 4.21 6.82
CA PRO A 60 8.49 5.43 6.02
C PRO A 60 7.80 5.28 4.67
N ARG A 61 7.37 4.07 4.28
CA ARG A 61 6.70 3.82 2.99
C ARG A 61 5.26 4.34 3.04
N SER A 62 4.75 4.76 1.89
CA SER A 62 3.39 5.32 1.80
C SER A 62 2.31 4.26 1.71
N SER A 63 2.67 3.05 1.30
CA SER A 63 1.75 1.95 1.10
C SER A 63 2.54 0.66 1.20
N ILE A 64 2.06 -0.30 1.97
CA ILE A 64 2.61 -1.66 2.03
C ILE A 64 1.48 -2.59 1.60
N PHE A 65 1.60 -3.20 0.43
CA PHE A 65 0.61 -4.14 -0.10
C PHE A 65 0.71 -5.47 0.64
N ASP A 66 -0.43 -5.95 1.16
CA ASP A 66 -0.53 -7.22 1.86
C ASP A 66 -1.15 -8.26 0.94
N ALA A 67 -0.32 -9.17 0.43
CA ALA A 67 -0.72 -10.15 -0.56
C ALA A 67 -1.71 -11.18 -0.01
N ASN A 68 -1.75 -11.40 1.31
CA ASN A 68 -2.59 -12.41 1.93
C ASN A 68 -3.91 -11.85 2.48
N ALA A 69 -4.04 -10.54 2.60
CA ALA A 69 -5.24 -9.89 3.13
C ALA A 69 -6.32 -9.57 2.08
N GLY A 70 -5.97 -9.58 0.78
CA GLY A 70 -6.91 -9.39 -0.33
C GLY A 70 -7.57 -10.67 -0.82
N ILE A 71 -8.49 -10.55 -1.78
CA ILE A 71 -9.18 -11.68 -2.42
C ILE A 71 -9.72 -11.29 -3.80
N GLY A 72 -9.63 -12.21 -4.77
CA GLY A 72 -10.33 -12.12 -6.05
C GLY A 72 -11.67 -12.87 -6.02
N LEU A 73 -12.78 -12.19 -6.32
CA LEU A 73 -14.11 -12.84 -6.41
C LEU A 73 -14.42 -13.32 -7.83
N SER A 74 -13.92 -12.61 -8.84
CA SER A 74 -13.95 -13.00 -10.25
C SER A 74 -12.71 -12.48 -10.96
N ASP A 75 -12.56 -12.83 -12.24
CA ASP A 75 -11.50 -12.34 -13.13
C ASP A 75 -11.44 -10.80 -13.29
N THR A 76 -12.44 -10.09 -12.79
CA THR A 76 -12.61 -8.65 -12.98
C THR A 76 -12.99 -7.93 -11.69
N PHE A 77 -13.14 -8.62 -10.56
CA PHE A 77 -13.62 -8.01 -9.31
C PHE A 77 -12.81 -8.49 -8.11
N PHE A 78 -12.10 -7.55 -7.49
CA PHE A 78 -11.07 -7.83 -6.50
C PHE A 78 -11.21 -6.92 -5.29
N LYS A 79 -10.74 -7.43 -4.15
CA LYS A 79 -10.39 -6.64 -2.98
C LYS A 79 -8.89 -6.74 -2.76
N VAL A 80 -8.24 -5.60 -2.54
CA VAL A 80 -6.83 -5.53 -2.14
C VAL A 80 -6.71 -4.72 -0.85
N VAL A 81 -5.69 -5.04 -0.06
CA VAL A 81 -5.45 -4.42 1.24
C VAL A 81 -4.05 -3.84 1.28
N SER A 82 -3.92 -2.63 1.83
CA SER A 82 -2.62 -2.02 2.05
C SER A 82 -2.54 -1.29 3.38
N TRP A 83 -1.45 -1.55 4.10
CA TRP A 83 -1.09 -0.88 5.34
C TRP A 83 -0.33 0.42 5.07
N TYR A 84 -0.44 1.35 5.99
CA TYR A 84 0.43 2.53 6.03
C TYR A 84 0.45 3.10 7.44
N ASP A 85 1.63 3.52 7.88
CA ASP A 85 1.73 4.46 8.99
C ASP A 85 1.25 5.83 8.50
N ASN A 86 0.13 6.29 9.08
CA ASN A 86 -0.51 7.55 8.69
C ASN A 86 0.30 8.78 9.10
N GLU A 87 1.24 8.67 10.04
CA GLU A 87 2.13 9.76 10.46
C GLU A 87 3.47 9.68 9.72
N ALA A 88 4.19 8.57 9.84
CA ALA A 88 5.54 8.39 9.33
C ALA A 88 5.58 8.39 7.80
N GLY A 89 4.72 7.60 7.15
CA GLY A 89 4.68 7.48 5.70
C GLY A 89 4.37 8.82 5.03
N TYR A 90 3.39 9.56 5.55
CA TYR A 90 3.03 10.88 5.03
C TYR A 90 4.11 11.93 5.29
N SER A 91 4.68 11.96 6.50
CA SER A 91 5.74 12.90 6.86
C SER A 91 6.98 12.75 5.98
N ASN A 92 7.35 11.52 5.62
CA ASN A 92 8.45 11.28 4.68
C ASN A 92 8.12 11.81 3.27
N ARG A 93 6.89 11.64 2.78
CA ARG A 93 6.49 12.19 1.47
C ARG A 93 6.49 13.72 1.44
N CYS A 94 6.19 14.39 2.56
CA CYS A 94 6.34 15.84 2.66
C CYS A 94 7.80 16.27 2.46
N VAL A 95 8.75 15.55 3.06
CA VAL A 95 10.20 15.82 2.87
C VAL A 95 10.62 15.55 1.42
N ASP A 96 10.15 14.45 0.83
CA ASP A 96 10.45 14.12 -0.57
C ASP A 96 9.91 15.19 -1.53
N MET A 97 8.69 15.69 -1.28
CA MET A 97 8.10 16.80 -2.04
C MET A 97 8.94 18.08 -1.93
N MET A 98 9.42 18.43 -0.72
CA MET A 98 10.29 19.60 -0.54
C MET A 98 11.59 19.49 -1.33
N LYS A 99 12.23 18.31 -1.33
CA LYS A 99 13.43 18.06 -2.14
C LYS A 99 13.14 18.21 -3.64
N MET A 100 12.05 17.61 -4.11
CA MET A 100 11.63 17.71 -5.50
C MET A 100 11.37 19.17 -5.90
N MET A 101 10.75 19.99 -5.04
CA MET A 101 10.55 21.42 -5.32
C MET A 101 11.88 22.17 -5.42
N ALA A 102 12.82 21.89 -4.51
CA ALA A 102 14.14 22.53 -4.50
C ALA A 102 15.03 22.15 -5.70
N GLU A 103 14.89 20.93 -6.23
CA GLU A 103 15.60 20.50 -7.45
C GLU A 103 15.04 21.14 -8.73
N ASN A 104 13.81 21.66 -8.69
CA ASN A 104 13.13 22.28 -9.82
C ASN A 104 13.16 23.82 -9.78
N GLU A 105 13.87 24.43 -8.82
CA GLU A 105 14.24 25.85 -8.80
C GLU A 105 15.57 26.10 -9.53
#